data_AF-A0A7S2C9D2-F1
#
_entry.id   AF-A0A7S2C9D2-F1
#
_cell.length_a   1.000
_cell.length_b   1.000
_cell.length_c   1.000
_cell.angle_alpha   90.00
_cell.angle_beta   90.00
_cell.angle_gamma   90.00
#
_symmetry.space_group_name_H-M   'P 1'
#
loop_
_entity.id
_entity.type
_entity.pdbx_description
1 polymer ?
#
loop_
_entity_poly.entity_id
_entity_poly.type
_entity_poly.pdbx_seq_one_letter_code
_entity_poly.pdbx_strand_id
1 'polypeptide(L)'
;KNASAKPAVAVACSAADGDAMERLGAGNARGTFPEVVADCGRGSWSLFGGFDEGRYKRCLLQNVGFSGACAQCFVPAGEFGYRNCKFSCLYGSWCSRTCLDCV
;
A
#
# COMPACT_ATOMS: atom_id res chain seq x y z
N LYS A 1 -17.85 27.85 26.17
CA LYS A 1 -16.49 27.44 25.74
C LYS A 1 -16.44 25.92 25.82
N ASN A 2 -16.82 25.23 24.74
CA ASN A 2 -16.85 23.76 24.73
C ASN A 2 -15.71 23.29 23.83
N ALA A 3 -14.70 22.70 24.44
CA ALA A 3 -13.60 22.08 23.71
C ALA A 3 -14.12 20.81 23.05
N SER A 4 -14.29 20.84 21.72
CA SER A 4 -14.43 19.62 20.93
C SER A 4 -13.11 18.85 21.02
N ALA A 5 -13.13 17.69 21.66
CA ALA A 5 -12.02 16.75 21.58
C ALA A 5 -11.85 16.30 20.12
N LYS A 6 -10.75 16.71 19.50
CA LYS A 6 -10.28 16.18 18.22
C LYS A 6 -9.98 14.69 18.44
N PRO A 7 -10.50 13.75 17.62
CA PRO A 7 -10.15 12.35 17.76
C PRO A 7 -8.63 12.23 17.74
N ALA A 8 -8.06 11.51 18.70
CA ALA A 8 -6.64 11.20 18.70
C ALA A 8 -6.34 10.49 17.37
N VAL A 9 -5.47 11.09 16.55
CA VAL A 9 -4.90 10.39 15.39
C VAL A 9 -4.18 9.19 15.99
N ALA A 10 -4.77 8.01 15.87
CA ALA A 10 -4.09 6.78 16.23
C ALA A 10 -2.79 6.76 15.41
N VAL A 11 -1.64 6.66 16.09
CA VAL A 11 -0.38 6.32 15.44
C VAL A 11 -0.64 5.00 14.73
N ALA A 12 -0.79 5.06 13.41
CA ALA A 12 -1.35 3.93 12.67
C ALA A 12 -0.34 2.79 12.49
N CYS A 13 0.96 3.11 12.48
CA CYS A 13 2.04 2.13 12.40
C CYS A 13 2.88 2.12 13.68
N SER A 14 3.20 0.93 14.17
CA SER A 14 4.08 0.66 15.30
C SER A 14 5.55 0.57 14.86
N ALA A 15 6.48 0.53 15.82
CA ALA A 15 7.89 0.26 15.53
C ALA A 15 8.08 -1.09 14.82
N ALA A 16 7.33 -2.12 15.21
CA ALA A 16 7.39 -3.44 14.58
C ALA A 16 6.95 -3.42 13.10
N ASP A 17 6.04 -2.51 12.74
CA ASP A 17 5.65 -2.28 11.34
C ASP A 17 6.81 -1.66 10.55
N GLY A 18 7.52 -0.70 11.14
CA GLY A 18 8.75 -0.14 10.58
C GLY A 18 9.83 -1.20 10.37
N ASP A 19 10.10 -2.02 11.39
CA ASP A 19 11.08 -3.11 11.28
C ASP A 19 10.70 -4.11 10.17
N ALA A 20 9.41 -4.31 9.91
CA ALA A 20 8.93 -5.17 8.84
C ALA A 20 9.26 -4.62 7.44
N MET A 21 9.12 -3.30 7.26
CA MET A 21 9.55 -2.62 6.03
C MET A 21 11.06 -2.70 5.85
N GLU A 22 11.82 -2.46 6.91
CA GLU A 22 13.29 -2.51 6.88
C GLU A 22 13.82 -3.90 6.55
N ARG A 23 13.21 -4.96 7.10
CA ARG A 23 13.57 -6.36 6.81
C ARG A 23 13.41 -6.72 5.34
N LEU A 24 12.36 -6.24 4.69
CA LEU A 24 12.15 -6.45 3.24
C LEU A 24 13.09 -5.57 2.41
N GLY A 25 13.49 -4.41 2.94
CA GLY A 25 14.42 -3.50 2.31
C GLY A 25 13.79 -2.62 1.22
N ALA A 26 14.54 -1.59 0.82
CA ALA A 26 14.14 -0.61 -0.17
C ALA A 26 14.68 -0.92 -1.57
N GLY A 27 14.29 -0.10 -2.54
CA GLY A 27 14.74 -0.21 -3.93
C GLY A 27 13.82 -1.08 -4.77
N ASN A 28 14.36 -1.57 -5.91
CA ASN A 28 13.58 -2.22 -6.97
C ASN A 28 13.99 -3.69 -7.19
N ALA A 29 14.75 -4.26 -6.26
CA ALA A 29 15.10 -5.67 -6.31
C ALA A 29 13.88 -6.53 -5.96
N ARG A 30 13.92 -7.80 -6.38
CA ARG A 30 12.85 -8.74 -6.07
C ARG A 30 12.72 -8.98 -4.56
N GLY A 31 11.50 -9.07 -4.06
CA GLY A 31 11.17 -9.31 -2.65
C GLY A 31 11.33 -8.08 -1.75
N THR A 32 11.64 -6.92 -2.32
CA THR A 32 11.73 -5.67 -1.54
C THR A 32 10.35 -5.16 -1.14
N PHE A 33 10.31 -4.32 -0.10
CA PHE A 33 9.06 -3.77 0.39
C PHE A 33 8.21 -3.09 -0.72
N PRO A 34 8.79 -2.25 -1.60
CA PRO A 34 8.03 -1.63 -2.68
C PRO A 34 7.43 -2.64 -3.67
N GLU A 35 8.16 -3.73 -4.00
CA GLU A 35 7.62 -4.79 -4.86
C GLU A 35 6.45 -5.50 -4.20
N VAL A 36 6.58 -5.89 -2.94
CA VAL A 36 5.51 -6.59 -2.20
C VAL A 36 4.24 -5.74 -2.13
N VAL A 37 4.37 -4.43 -1.85
CA VAL A 37 3.23 -3.51 -1.83
C VAL A 37 2.61 -3.37 -3.22
N ALA A 38 3.42 -3.24 -4.27
CA ALA A 38 2.94 -3.13 -5.64
C ALA A 38 2.22 -4.40 -6.12
N ASP A 39 2.72 -5.58 -5.75
CA ASP A 39 2.09 -6.87 -6.08
C ASP A 39 0.79 -7.07 -5.29
N CYS A 40 0.76 -6.68 -4.01
CA CYS A 40 -0.48 -6.61 -3.25
C CYS A 40 -1.50 -5.70 -3.93
N GLY A 41 -1.09 -4.53 -4.41
CA GLY A 41 -1.94 -3.60 -5.13
C GLY A 41 -2.50 -4.25 -6.40
N ARG A 42 -1.64 -4.84 -7.22
CA ARG A 42 -2.01 -5.49 -8.49
C ARG A 42 -2.95 -6.66 -8.30
N GLY A 43 -2.77 -7.47 -7.25
CA GLY A 43 -3.65 -8.59 -6.91
C GLY A 43 -5.01 -8.18 -6.34
N SER A 44 -5.18 -6.90 -6.00
CA SER A 44 -6.32 -6.38 -5.26
C SER A 44 -7.30 -5.57 -6.09
N TRP A 45 -7.29 -5.71 -7.42
CA TRP A 45 -8.32 -5.08 -8.24
C TRP A 45 -8.69 -5.94 -9.46
N SER A 46 -9.82 -5.58 -10.08
CA SER A 46 -10.24 -6.14 -11.37
C SER A 46 -10.88 -5.05 -12.23
N LEU A 47 -10.83 -5.22 -13.56
CA LEU A 47 -11.35 -4.20 -14.49
C LEU A 47 -12.84 -3.90 -14.28
N PHE A 48 -13.63 -4.90 -13.89
CA PHE A 48 -15.07 -4.77 -13.70
C PHE A 48 -15.49 -4.61 -12.23
N GLY A 49 -14.63 -4.99 -11.28
CA GLY A 49 -14.93 -4.97 -9.85
C GLY A 49 -14.26 -3.84 -9.06
N GLY A 50 -13.38 -3.06 -9.69
CA GLY A 50 -12.69 -1.97 -9.00
C GLY A 50 -11.55 -2.46 -8.10
N PHE A 51 -11.12 -1.58 -7.19
CA PHE A 51 -10.13 -1.87 -6.15
C PHE A 51 -10.80 -2.46 -4.91
N ASP A 52 -10.27 -3.58 -4.43
CA ASP A 52 -10.71 -4.27 -3.21
C ASP A 52 -9.74 -3.91 -2.08
N GLU A 53 -10.11 -2.90 -1.31
CA GLU A 53 -9.36 -2.42 -0.14
C GLU A 53 -9.11 -3.54 0.87
N GLY A 54 -10.10 -4.43 1.07
CA GLY A 54 -10.01 -5.52 2.03
C GLY A 54 -8.97 -6.55 1.61
N ARG A 55 -8.92 -6.90 0.31
CA ARG A 55 -7.90 -7.79 -0.24
C ARG A 55 -6.52 -7.15 -0.18
N TYR A 56 -6.42 -5.86 -0.51
CA TYR A 56 -5.15 -5.14 -0.45
C TYR A 56 -4.59 -5.10 0.96
N LYS A 57 -5.41 -4.68 1.92
CA LYS A 57 -5.07 -4.66 3.34
C LYS A 57 -4.64 -6.05 3.81
N ARG A 58 -5.44 -7.09 3.57
CA ARG A 58 -5.09 -8.48 3.96
C ARG A 58 -3.76 -8.93 3.37
N CYS A 59 -3.47 -8.57 2.12
CA CYS A 59 -2.20 -8.89 1.49
C CYS A 59 -1.01 -8.25 2.23
N LEU A 60 -1.14 -6.99 2.66
CA LEU A 60 -0.09 -6.30 3.43
C LEU A 60 0.11 -6.92 4.82
N LEU A 61 -0.96 -7.34 5.50
CA LEU A 61 -0.86 -8.07 6.77
C LEU A 61 -0.05 -9.37 6.58
N GLN A 62 -0.30 -10.09 5.49
CA GLN A 62 0.29 -11.41 5.26
C GLN A 62 1.73 -11.35 4.72
N ASN A 63 2.04 -10.43 3.82
CA ASN A 63 3.30 -10.42 3.08
C ASN A 63 4.30 -9.39 3.60
N VAL A 64 3.83 -8.30 4.20
CA VAL A 64 4.70 -7.36 4.90
C VAL A 64 4.78 -7.71 6.38
N GLY A 65 3.69 -8.19 6.98
CA GLY A 65 3.61 -8.42 8.43
C GLY A 65 3.11 -7.19 9.19
N PHE A 66 2.39 -6.30 8.51
CA PHE A 66 1.80 -5.12 9.14
C PHE A 66 0.69 -5.46 10.13
N SER A 67 0.57 -4.61 11.15
CA SER A 67 -0.62 -4.47 11.96
C SER A 67 -1.82 -4.04 11.10
N GLY A 68 -3.03 -4.37 11.55
CA GLY A 68 -4.25 -3.98 10.87
C GLY A 68 -4.44 -2.46 10.77
N ALA A 69 -3.91 -1.69 11.72
CA ALA A 69 -3.92 -0.24 11.68
C ALA A 69 -2.92 0.30 10.65
N CYS A 70 -1.72 -0.27 10.58
CA CYS A 70 -0.69 0.22 9.66
C CYS A 70 -1.05 -0.07 8.20
N ALA A 71 -1.52 -1.28 7.92
CA ALA A 71 -1.98 -1.63 6.57
C ALA A 71 -3.14 -0.74 6.09
N GLN A 72 -3.97 -0.21 6.99
CA GLN A 72 -5.03 0.74 6.63
C GLN A 72 -4.47 2.04 6.06
N CYS A 73 -3.29 2.49 6.50
CA CYS A 73 -2.66 3.71 5.97
C CYS A 73 -2.23 3.60 4.51
N PHE A 74 -1.99 2.39 4.01
CA PHE A 74 -1.59 2.17 2.63
C PHE A 74 -2.78 2.11 1.68
N VAL A 75 -3.99 1.81 2.20
CA VAL A 75 -5.19 1.62 1.38
C VAL A 75 -5.48 2.82 0.46
N PRO A 76 -5.47 4.08 0.93
CA PRO A 76 -5.72 5.23 0.04
C PRO A 76 -4.68 5.36 -1.09
N ALA A 77 -3.42 5.05 -0.82
CA ALA A 77 -2.38 5.07 -1.85
C ALA A 77 -2.59 3.97 -2.89
N GLY A 78 -2.98 2.77 -2.45
CA GLY A 78 -3.35 1.66 -3.35
C GLY A 78 -4.56 2.00 -4.23
N GLU A 79 -5.60 2.58 -3.65
CA GLU A 79 -6.80 3.00 -4.40
C GLU A 79 -6.44 4.12 -5.40
N PHE A 80 -5.64 5.11 -4.99
CA PHE A 80 -5.17 6.16 -5.88
C PHE A 80 -4.39 5.59 -7.07
N GLY A 81 -3.44 4.69 -6.82
CA GLY A 81 -2.67 4.03 -7.87
C GLY A 81 -3.56 3.25 -8.84
N TYR A 82 -4.59 2.56 -8.34
CA TYR A 82 -5.58 1.91 -9.19
C TYR A 82 -6.38 2.92 -10.04
N ARG A 83 -6.88 4.00 -9.44
CA ARG A 83 -7.77 4.95 -10.14
C ARG A 83 -7.06 5.80 -11.18
N ASN A 84 -5.82 6.19 -10.90
CA ASN A 84 -5.10 7.18 -11.70
C ASN A 84 -3.95 6.58 -12.50
N CYS A 85 -3.32 5.52 -11.99
CA CYS A 85 -2.06 5.00 -12.53
C CYS A 85 -2.15 3.57 -13.04
N LYS A 86 -3.32 2.91 -13.00
CA LYS A 86 -3.45 1.49 -13.38
C LYS A 86 -2.84 1.20 -14.74
N PHE A 87 -3.07 2.03 -15.75
CA PHE A 87 -2.56 1.79 -17.09
C PHE A 87 -1.05 2.03 -17.16
N SER A 88 -0.55 3.08 -16.51
CA SER A 88 0.89 3.34 -16.38
C SER A 88 1.64 2.19 -15.72
N CYS A 89 0.99 1.47 -14.79
CA CYS A 89 1.58 0.36 -14.04
C CYS A 89 1.20 -1.04 -14.57
N LEU A 90 0.24 -1.15 -15.49
CA LEU A 90 -0.16 -2.40 -16.15
C LEU A 90 0.76 -2.75 -17.32
N TYR A 91 1.15 -1.74 -18.10
CA TYR A 91 1.98 -1.91 -19.28
C TYR A 91 3.47 -1.82 -18.91
N GLY A 92 3.95 -2.73 -18.06
CA GLY A 92 5.37 -2.80 -17.68
C GLY A 92 5.63 -3.38 -16.29
N SER A 93 6.81 -3.11 -15.77
CA SER A 93 7.15 -3.39 -14.38
C SER A 93 6.51 -2.37 -13.45
N TRP A 94 6.20 -2.78 -12.21
CA TRP A 94 5.82 -1.89 -11.13
C TRP A 94 6.85 -0.78 -10.88
N CYS A 95 8.13 -1.06 -11.12
CA CYS A 95 9.22 -0.10 -10.96
C CYS A 95 9.62 0.59 -12.27
N SER A 96 8.80 0.47 -13.31
CA SER A 96 9.03 1.22 -14.55
C SER A 96 8.90 2.71 -14.29
N ARG A 97 9.65 3.52 -15.03
CA ARG A 97 9.61 4.98 -14.86
C ARG A 97 8.22 5.55 -15.05
N THR A 98 7.48 5.07 -16.04
CA THR A 98 6.09 5.50 -16.30
C THR A 98 5.15 5.20 -15.13
N CYS A 99 5.33 4.08 -14.44
CA CYS A 99 4.55 3.78 -13.24
C CYS A 99 4.98 4.66 -12.06
N LEU A 100 6.29 4.74 -11.79
CA LEU A 100 6.85 5.50 -10.67
C LEU A 100 6.59 7.01 -10.77
N ASP A 101 6.60 7.57 -11.97
CA ASP A 101 6.30 9.00 -12.18
C ASP A 101 4.80 9.32 -11.98
N CYS A 102 3.93 8.31 -11.92
CA CYS A 102 2.49 8.49 -11.73
C CYS A 102 2.05 8.38 -10.26
N VAL A 103 2.67 7.46 -9.50
CA VAL A 103 2.25 7.09 -8.13
C VAL A 103 2.75 8.04 -7.05
#